data_AF-A0A0Q6W0A4-F1
#
_entry.id   AF-A0A0Q6W0A4-F1
#
_cell.length_a   1.000
_cell.length_b   1.000
_cell.length_c   1.000
_cell.angle_alpha   90.00
_cell.angle_beta   90.00
_cell.angle_gamma   90.00
#
_symmetry.space_group_name_H-M   'P 1'
#
loop_
_entity.id
_entity.type
_entity.pdbx_description
1 polymer ?
#
loop_
_entity_poly.entity_id
_entity_poly.type
_entity_poly.pdbx_seq_one_letter_code
_entity_poly.pdbx_strand_id
1 'polypeptide(L)'
;MDNPTHTYALLDCSAHDHAWRELSARFPDAQWRSLFDGTPEEHLTAAAPLLIATPREHEALIKWLARLEQAAPSVSWITSPYTLPVLAPMLTRRLNCEIDGGQLVVMRFYDPRILLGLPSALDAQQKRYFFAPVSAWSALEPRRQQRYSIDIVPATPADIARYAFAPISLTLAQRDQLRHRARHAGRHRPLRLRPHQPYAGPARPADVLRQGEPV
;
A
#
# COMPACT_ATOMS: atom_id res chain seq x y z
N MET A 1 -13.17 6.67 24.93
CA MET A 1 -11.72 6.38 25.04
C MET A 1 -11.12 6.69 23.70
N ASP A 2 -10.29 7.72 23.62
CA ASP A 2 -9.53 8.00 22.39
C ASP A 2 -8.60 6.82 22.13
N ASN A 3 -8.76 6.15 21.00
CA ASN A 3 -7.89 5.05 20.64
C ASN A 3 -6.50 5.63 20.33
N PRO A 4 -5.41 5.12 20.91
CA PRO A 4 -4.08 5.66 20.66
C PRO A 4 -3.78 5.67 19.16
N THR A 5 -3.32 6.82 18.70
CA THR A 5 -3.01 7.06 17.30
C THR A 5 -1.53 6.80 17.06
N HIS A 6 -1.22 6.07 16.00
CA HIS A 6 0.13 5.68 15.61
C HIS A 6 0.55 6.40 14.33
N THR A 7 1.82 6.77 14.24
CA THR A 7 2.41 7.45 13.09
C THR A 7 3.40 6.56 12.37
N TYR A 8 3.33 6.57 11.05
CA TYR A 8 4.18 5.76 10.19
C TYR A 8 4.69 6.56 8.99
N ALA A 9 5.80 6.11 8.44
CA ALA A 9 6.20 6.39 7.08
C ALA A 9 6.04 5.14 6.22
N LEU A 10 5.56 5.30 4.99
CA LEU A 10 5.60 4.26 3.97
C LEU A 10 6.66 4.64 2.94
N LEU A 11 7.72 3.83 2.87
CA LEU A 11 8.90 4.04 2.04
C LEU A 11 8.90 3.06 0.86
N ASP A 12 8.94 3.56 -0.37
CA ASP A 12 9.27 2.78 -1.58
C ASP A 12 10.80 2.63 -1.69
N CYS A 13 11.33 1.49 -1.25
CA CYS A 13 12.76 1.22 -1.35
C CYS A 13 13.27 1.10 -2.80
N SER A 14 12.41 0.90 -3.80
CA SER A 14 12.85 0.84 -5.20
C SER A 14 13.35 2.19 -5.74
N ALA A 15 13.04 3.29 -5.04
CA ALA A 15 13.48 4.63 -5.37
C ALA A 15 14.89 4.97 -4.84
N HIS A 16 15.41 4.21 -3.88
CA HIS A 16 16.67 4.49 -3.20
C HIS A 16 17.51 3.24 -3.06
N ASP A 17 18.66 3.22 -3.74
CA ASP A 17 19.59 2.11 -3.59
C ASP A 17 20.01 2.01 -2.11
N HIS A 18 19.99 0.79 -1.55
CA HIS A 18 20.39 0.49 -0.18
C HIS A 18 19.52 1.05 0.97
N ALA A 19 18.40 1.72 0.72
CA ALA A 19 17.59 2.31 1.80
C ALA A 19 17.16 1.29 2.87
N TRP A 20 16.84 0.06 2.48
CA TRP A 20 16.57 -1.04 3.42
C TRP A 20 17.79 -1.36 4.31
N ARG A 21 19.00 -1.45 3.72
CA ARG A 21 20.23 -1.72 4.48
C ARG A 21 20.58 -0.57 5.42
N GLU A 22 20.40 0.67 4.96
CA GLU A 22 20.61 1.85 5.79
C GLU A 22 19.65 1.91 6.98
N LEU A 23 18.37 1.59 6.76
CA LEU A 23 17.38 1.50 7.83
C LEU A 23 17.86 0.53 8.91
N SER A 24 18.23 -0.70 8.53
CA SER A 24 18.68 -1.73 9.46
C SER A 24 19.99 -1.39 10.17
N ALA A 25 20.94 -0.75 9.49
CA ALA A 25 22.25 -0.45 10.05
C ALA A 25 22.26 0.78 10.96
N ARG A 26 21.50 1.82 10.60
CA ARG A 26 21.50 3.13 11.29
C ARG A 26 20.45 3.23 12.36
N PHE A 27 19.36 2.47 12.24
CA PHE A 27 18.21 2.52 13.13
C PHE A 27 17.80 1.10 13.53
N PRO A 28 18.66 0.36 14.24
CA PRO A 28 18.41 -1.05 14.59
C PRO A 28 17.15 -1.25 15.44
N ASP A 29 16.75 -0.24 16.21
CA ASP A 29 15.54 -0.26 17.05
C ASP A 29 14.28 0.18 16.30
N ALA A 30 14.38 0.57 15.02
CA ALA A 30 13.23 0.97 14.23
C ALA A 30 12.32 -0.24 13.95
N GLN A 31 11.05 -0.11 14.33
CA GLN A 31 10.05 -1.12 14.00
C GLN A 31 9.51 -0.87 12.60
N TRP A 32 9.57 -1.89 11.74
CA TRP A 32 9.03 -1.82 10.38
C TRP A 32 8.51 -3.18 9.92
N ARG A 33 7.66 -3.17 8.89
CA ARG A 33 7.18 -4.36 8.18
C ARG A 33 7.20 -4.10 6.68
N SER A 34 7.53 -5.11 5.89
CA SER A 34 7.41 -4.99 4.44
C SER A 34 5.96 -5.28 4.05
N LEU A 35 5.40 -4.50 3.12
CA LEU A 35 4.05 -4.82 2.63
C LEU A 35 4.05 -6.03 1.68
N PHE A 36 5.22 -6.49 1.24
CA PHE A 36 5.36 -7.72 0.44
C PHE A 36 5.43 -8.98 1.30
N ASP A 37 5.41 -8.87 2.63
CA ASP A 37 5.41 -10.04 3.51
C ASP A 37 4.17 -10.92 3.22
N GLY A 38 4.39 -12.20 2.90
CA GLY A 38 3.32 -13.13 2.54
C GLY A 38 2.74 -12.93 1.13
N THR A 39 3.38 -12.13 0.26
CA THR A 39 3.02 -11.98 -1.16
C THR A 39 4.03 -12.68 -2.08
N PRO A 40 3.70 -12.93 -3.37
CA PRO A 40 4.67 -13.47 -4.33
C PRO A 40 5.96 -12.62 -4.47
N GLU A 41 5.89 -11.33 -4.14
CA GLU A 41 6.98 -10.37 -4.18
C GLU A 41 7.86 -10.35 -2.92
N GLU A 42 7.62 -11.19 -1.91
CA GLU A 42 8.35 -11.19 -0.63
C GLU A 42 9.88 -11.26 -0.80
N HIS A 43 10.34 -11.94 -1.85
CA HIS A 43 11.75 -12.06 -2.22
C HIS A 43 12.42 -10.74 -2.67
N LEU A 44 11.65 -9.67 -2.93
CA LEU A 44 12.13 -8.38 -3.42
C LEU A 44 12.42 -7.38 -2.29
N THR A 45 12.98 -7.83 -1.16
CA THR A 45 13.18 -7.02 0.06
C THR A 45 13.87 -5.68 -0.20
N ALA A 46 14.90 -5.64 -1.05
CA ALA A 46 15.62 -4.40 -1.37
C ALA A 46 14.79 -3.35 -2.12
N ALA A 47 13.67 -3.75 -2.72
CA ALA A 47 12.75 -2.91 -3.46
C ALA A 47 11.33 -2.90 -2.83
N ALA A 48 11.15 -3.52 -1.67
CA ALA A 48 9.87 -3.66 -1.03
C ALA A 48 9.40 -2.31 -0.45
N PRO A 49 8.08 -2.04 -0.47
CA PRO A 49 7.51 -0.96 0.31
C PRO A 49 7.58 -1.30 1.81
N LEU A 50 8.23 -0.45 2.60
CA LEU A 50 8.38 -0.63 4.04
C LEU A 50 7.46 0.33 4.80
N LEU A 51 6.61 -0.22 5.65
CA LEU A 51 5.84 0.53 6.63
C LEU A 51 6.67 0.63 7.92
N ILE A 52 7.11 1.83 8.26
CA ILE A 52 8.06 2.11 9.33
C ILE A 52 7.36 2.91 10.41
N ALA A 53 7.41 2.47 11.67
CA ALA A 53 6.90 3.22 12.80
C ALA A 53 7.76 4.47 13.05
N THR A 54 7.11 5.62 13.18
CA THR A 54 7.77 6.92 13.37
C THR A 54 7.19 7.62 14.60
N PRO A 55 7.39 7.07 15.81
CA PRO A 55 6.97 7.76 17.03
C PRO A 55 7.82 9.03 17.20
N ARG A 56 7.30 10.03 17.92
CA ARG A 56 7.88 11.40 17.93
C ARG A 56 9.30 11.44 18.47
N GLU A 57 9.62 10.54 19.39
CA GLU A 57 10.94 10.35 20.00
C GLU A 57 12.01 9.89 18.99
N HIS A 58 11.64 9.32 17.84
CA HIS A 58 12.58 8.83 16.82
C HIS A 58 12.98 9.94 15.82
N GLU A 59 13.43 11.10 16.32
CA GLU A 59 13.71 12.27 15.47
C GLU A 59 14.74 12.00 14.36
N ALA A 60 15.80 11.25 14.65
CA ALA A 60 16.86 10.97 13.69
C ALA A 60 16.35 10.12 12.51
N LEU A 61 15.48 9.14 12.79
CA LEU A 61 14.81 8.33 11.77
C LEU A 61 13.87 9.19 10.92
N ILE A 62 13.07 10.04 11.56
CA ILE A 62 12.14 10.95 10.86
C ILE A 62 12.92 11.91 9.96
N LYS A 63 14.02 12.50 10.43
CA LYS A 63 14.90 13.38 9.63
C LYS A 63 15.56 12.63 8.46
N TRP A 64 15.90 11.36 8.62
CA TRP A 64 16.42 10.54 7.53
C TRP A 64 15.33 10.24 6.48
N LEU A 65 14.14 9.82 6.90
CA LEU A 65 12.99 9.61 6.01
C LEU A 65 12.60 10.88 5.26
N ALA A 66 12.60 12.04 5.92
CA ALA A 66 12.33 13.32 5.29
C ALA A 66 13.37 13.66 4.21
N ARG A 67 14.65 13.32 4.40
CA ARG A 67 15.67 13.49 3.35
C ARG A 67 15.43 12.57 2.16
N LEU A 68 14.98 11.34 2.38
CA LEU A 68 14.59 10.43 1.29
C LEU A 68 13.37 10.97 0.52
N GLU A 69 12.37 11.50 1.23
CA GLU A 69 11.19 12.17 0.65
C GLU A 69 11.59 13.31 -0.29
N GLN A 70 12.55 14.14 0.12
CA GLN A 70 13.04 15.29 -0.66
C GLN A 70 13.88 14.86 -1.87
N ALA A 71 14.65 13.78 -1.74
CA ALA A 71 15.49 13.27 -2.82
C ALA A 71 14.69 12.61 -3.95
N ALA A 72 13.58 11.93 -3.62
CA ALA A 72 12.70 11.29 -4.61
C ALA A 72 11.29 11.08 -4.07
N PRO A 73 10.24 11.05 -4.93
CA PRO A 73 8.89 10.65 -4.54
C PRO A 73 8.87 9.18 -4.11
N SER A 74 9.13 8.96 -2.82
CA SER A 74 9.43 7.65 -2.26
C SER A 74 8.87 7.45 -0.86
N VAL A 75 8.54 8.53 -0.16
CA VAL A 75 8.01 8.48 1.21
C VAL A 75 6.65 9.14 1.26
N SER A 76 5.73 8.50 1.98
CA SER A 76 4.46 9.09 2.39
C SER A 76 4.26 8.88 3.90
N TRP A 77 3.43 9.71 4.53
CA TRP A 77 3.24 9.73 5.97
C TRP A 77 1.81 9.34 6.31
N ILE A 78 1.67 8.43 7.26
CA ILE A 78 0.40 7.81 7.64
C ILE A 78 0.16 8.02 9.12
N THR A 79 -1.09 8.32 9.46
CA THR A 79 -1.62 8.28 10.80
C THR A 79 -2.72 7.23 10.86
N SER A 80 -2.71 6.33 11.84
CA SER A 80 -3.68 5.23 11.92
C SER A 80 -3.99 4.87 13.38
N PRO A 81 -5.22 4.41 13.68
CA PRO A 81 -5.55 3.87 15.00
C PRO A 81 -4.97 2.46 15.21
N TYR A 82 -4.39 1.85 14.18
CA TYR A 82 -3.87 0.48 14.22
C TYR A 82 -2.37 0.45 14.50
N THR A 83 -1.96 -0.54 15.28
CA THR A 83 -0.56 -0.87 15.52
C THR A 83 0.09 -1.45 14.27
N LEU A 84 1.43 -1.40 14.21
CA LEU A 84 2.19 -1.88 13.05
C LEU A 84 1.83 -3.32 12.62
N PRO A 85 1.68 -4.32 13.53
CA PRO A 85 1.31 -5.68 13.15
C PRO A 85 -0.11 -5.82 12.58
N VAL A 86 -0.99 -4.85 12.85
CA VAL A 86 -2.37 -4.85 12.33
C VAL A 86 -2.46 -4.07 11.03
N LEU A 87 -1.83 -2.89 10.97
CA LEU A 87 -1.89 -2.00 9.81
C LEU A 87 -1.17 -2.61 8.59
N ALA A 88 0.01 -3.22 8.78
CA ALA A 88 0.78 -3.76 7.66
C ALA A 88 -0.02 -4.79 6.84
N PRO A 89 -0.61 -5.86 7.42
CA PRO A 89 -1.46 -6.78 6.66
C PRO A 89 -2.66 -6.11 5.99
N MET A 90 -3.26 -5.07 6.61
CA MET A 90 -4.37 -4.33 6.00
C MET A 90 -3.91 -3.59 4.74
N LEU A 91 -2.74 -2.95 4.76
CA LEU A 91 -2.15 -2.28 3.59
C LEU A 91 -1.61 -3.28 2.56
N THR A 92 -1.03 -4.41 2.97
CA THR A 92 -0.63 -5.50 2.07
C THR A 92 -1.81 -5.98 1.22
N ARG A 93 -2.99 -6.14 1.83
CA ARG A 93 -4.22 -6.50 1.07
C ARG A 93 -4.65 -5.45 0.04
N ARG A 94 -4.21 -4.19 0.18
CA ARG A 94 -4.45 -3.12 -0.80
C ARG A 94 -3.49 -3.15 -1.98
N LEU A 95 -2.45 -3.99 -1.96
CA LEU A 95 -1.56 -4.22 -3.10
C LEU A 95 -2.31 -4.92 -4.24
N ASN A 96 -3.23 -5.82 -3.91
CA ASN A 96 -4.01 -6.55 -4.90
C ASN A 96 -5.17 -5.69 -5.42
N CYS A 97 -5.20 -5.49 -6.73
CA CYS A 97 -6.23 -4.75 -7.45
C CYS A 97 -6.68 -5.55 -8.66
N GLU A 98 -7.97 -5.62 -8.90
CA GLU A 98 -8.52 -6.17 -10.15
C GLU A 98 -8.75 -5.05 -11.16
N ILE A 99 -8.61 -5.36 -12.44
CA ILE A 99 -9.08 -4.51 -13.54
C ILE A 99 -10.31 -5.15 -14.15
N ASP A 100 -11.40 -4.39 -14.20
CA ASP A 100 -12.72 -4.80 -14.70
C ASP A 100 -13.21 -6.14 -14.09
N GLY A 101 -12.82 -6.43 -12.84
CA GLY A 101 -13.19 -7.65 -12.10
C GLY A 101 -12.50 -8.94 -12.56
N GLY A 102 -11.41 -8.85 -13.33
CA GLY A 102 -10.72 -10.02 -13.86
C GLY A 102 -9.22 -10.05 -13.57
N GLN A 103 -8.46 -9.16 -14.21
CA GLN A 103 -7.00 -9.22 -14.14
C GLN A 103 -6.49 -8.67 -12.81
N LEU A 104 -5.85 -9.54 -12.01
CA LEU A 104 -5.14 -9.12 -10.79
C LEU A 104 -3.83 -8.39 -11.16
N VAL A 105 -3.64 -7.21 -10.59
CA VAL A 105 -2.47 -6.35 -10.75
C VAL A 105 -2.04 -5.79 -9.40
N VAL A 106 -0.77 -5.41 -9.30
CA VAL A 106 -0.25 -4.73 -8.11
C VAL A 106 -0.54 -3.23 -8.17
N MET A 107 -1.36 -2.74 -7.25
CA MET A 107 -1.56 -1.31 -7.00
C MET A 107 -0.39 -0.75 -6.20
N ARG A 108 0.47 0.00 -6.89
CA ARG A 108 1.65 0.64 -6.30
C ARG A 108 1.31 1.93 -5.55
N PHE A 109 0.37 1.88 -4.61
CA PHE A 109 0.00 3.05 -3.82
C PHE A 109 1.12 3.57 -2.91
N TYR A 110 2.17 2.77 -2.71
CA TYR A 110 3.38 3.19 -2.00
C TYR A 110 4.25 4.16 -2.81
N ASP A 111 4.01 4.30 -4.12
CA ASP A 111 4.57 5.40 -4.92
C ASP A 111 3.73 6.66 -4.69
N PRO A 112 4.28 7.74 -4.10
CA PRO A 112 3.57 8.99 -3.85
C PRO A 112 2.83 9.57 -5.06
N ARG A 113 3.34 9.35 -6.27
CA ARG A 113 2.72 9.87 -7.50
C ARG A 113 1.43 9.14 -7.85
N ILE A 114 1.37 7.85 -7.54
CA ILE A 114 0.15 7.05 -7.70
C ILE A 114 -0.80 7.38 -6.55
N LEU A 115 -0.29 7.44 -5.32
CA LEU A 115 -1.05 7.77 -4.12
C LEU A 115 -1.83 9.10 -4.26
N LEU A 116 -1.18 10.18 -4.69
CA LEU A 116 -1.81 11.48 -4.88
C LEU A 116 -2.85 11.48 -6.03
N GLY A 117 -2.78 10.51 -6.94
CA GLY A 117 -3.77 10.31 -8.00
C GLY A 117 -5.02 9.54 -7.56
N LEU A 118 -4.89 8.66 -6.58
CA LEU A 118 -5.96 7.73 -6.15
C LEU A 118 -7.28 8.43 -5.82
N PRO A 119 -7.35 9.48 -4.97
CA PRO A 119 -8.63 10.04 -4.52
C PRO A 119 -9.51 10.57 -5.65
N SER A 120 -8.89 10.95 -6.77
CA SER A 120 -9.59 11.45 -7.96
C SER A 120 -9.99 10.37 -8.96
N ALA A 121 -9.33 9.21 -8.91
CA ALA A 121 -9.61 8.09 -9.80
C ALA A 121 -10.69 7.18 -9.19
N LEU A 122 -10.69 7.06 -7.86
CA LEU A 122 -11.62 6.20 -7.12
C LEU A 122 -12.99 6.86 -6.93
N ASP A 123 -14.04 6.06 -7.05
CA ASP A 123 -15.39 6.45 -6.62
C ASP A 123 -15.49 6.52 -5.08
N ALA A 124 -16.66 6.93 -4.57
CA ALA A 124 -16.87 7.09 -3.12
C ALA A 124 -16.70 5.78 -2.33
N GLN A 125 -17.19 4.66 -2.85
CA GLN A 125 -17.10 3.36 -2.18
C GLN A 125 -15.67 2.83 -2.22
N GLN A 126 -15.01 2.92 -3.36
CA GLN A 126 -13.60 2.57 -3.55
C GLN A 126 -12.69 3.39 -2.64
N LYS A 127 -12.92 4.70 -2.50
CA LYS A 127 -12.17 5.55 -1.55
C LYS A 127 -12.36 5.08 -0.11
N ARG A 128 -13.61 4.86 0.30
CA ARG A 128 -13.94 4.41 1.67
C ARG A 128 -13.30 3.05 1.96
N TYR A 129 -13.33 2.14 1.00
CA TYR A 129 -12.63 0.85 1.06
C TYR A 129 -11.12 1.04 1.21
N PHE A 130 -10.50 1.81 0.32
CA PHE A 130 -9.05 1.88 0.20
C PHE A 130 -8.41 2.52 1.43
N PHE A 131 -8.96 3.67 1.87
CA PHE A 131 -8.41 4.46 2.97
C PHE A 131 -8.93 4.06 4.36
N ALA A 132 -9.82 3.08 4.47
CA ALA A 132 -10.37 2.64 5.75
C ALA A 132 -9.35 2.39 6.89
N PRO A 133 -8.14 1.83 6.64
CA PRO A 133 -7.18 1.54 7.71
C PRO A 133 -6.48 2.77 8.29
N VAL A 134 -6.66 3.97 7.74
CA VAL A 134 -5.88 5.16 8.09
C VAL A 134 -6.78 6.34 8.48
N SER A 135 -6.29 7.18 9.37
CA SER A 135 -6.95 8.44 9.78
C SER A 135 -6.45 9.64 9.00
N ALA A 136 -5.18 9.60 8.57
CA ALA A 136 -4.61 10.60 7.68
C ALA A 136 -3.52 9.96 6.83
N TRP A 137 -3.36 10.45 5.61
CA TRP A 137 -2.27 10.07 4.72
C TRP A 137 -1.84 11.27 3.91
N SER A 138 -0.55 11.52 3.86
CA SER A 138 0.00 12.65 3.11
C SER A 138 1.29 12.28 2.39
N ALA A 139 1.58 12.99 1.30
CA ALA A 139 2.80 12.78 0.54
C ALA A 139 3.28 14.09 -0.09
N LEU A 140 4.60 14.21 -0.30
CA LEU A 140 5.19 15.32 -1.03
C LEU A 140 4.81 15.26 -2.51
N GLU A 141 4.31 16.37 -3.06
CA GLU A 141 4.14 16.54 -4.49
C GLU A 141 5.43 17.15 -5.10
N PRO A 142 6.25 16.38 -5.85
CA PRO A 142 7.59 16.82 -6.22
C PRO A 142 7.63 18.10 -7.06
N ARG A 143 6.60 18.40 -7.87
CA ARG A 143 6.61 19.62 -8.69
C ARG A 143 6.34 20.88 -7.87
N ARG A 144 5.57 20.73 -6.78
CA ARG A 144 5.16 21.85 -5.92
C ARG A 144 6.01 21.96 -4.66
N GLN A 145 6.82 20.94 -4.35
CA GLN A 145 7.63 20.88 -3.14
C GLN A 145 6.78 21.11 -1.87
N GLN A 146 5.53 20.64 -1.91
CA GLN A 146 4.56 20.80 -0.83
C GLN A 146 3.89 19.47 -0.53
N ARG A 147 3.66 19.20 0.75
CA ARG A 147 2.96 18.01 1.20
C ARG A 147 1.45 18.20 1.07
N TYR A 148 0.79 17.25 0.44
CA TYR A 148 -0.66 17.21 0.32
C TYR A 148 -1.21 16.11 1.20
N SER A 149 -2.24 16.45 1.99
CA SER A 149 -3.04 15.47 2.72
C SER A 149 -4.16 14.97 1.83
N ILE A 150 -4.37 13.65 1.86
CA ILE A 150 -5.52 13.01 1.24
C ILE A 150 -6.72 13.24 2.15
N ASP A 151 -7.81 13.71 1.57
CA ASP A 151 -9.09 13.79 2.27
C ASP A 151 -9.60 12.38 2.54
N ILE A 152 -9.64 12.01 3.81
CA ILE A 152 -10.01 10.68 4.28
C ILE A 152 -11.22 10.84 5.18
N VAL A 153 -12.33 10.22 4.78
CA VAL A 153 -13.48 10.02 5.65
C VAL A 153 -13.12 8.88 6.60
N PRO A 154 -13.09 9.11 7.94
CA PRO A 154 -12.79 8.05 8.89
C PRO A 154 -13.73 6.85 8.70
N ALA A 155 -13.15 5.66 8.55
CA ALA A 155 -13.94 4.44 8.44
C ALA A 155 -14.43 3.99 9.82
N THR A 156 -15.64 3.44 9.85
CA THR A 156 -16.18 2.77 11.03
C THR A 156 -15.59 1.35 11.13
N PRO A 157 -15.62 0.70 12.31
CA PRO A 157 -15.28 -0.71 12.42
C PRO A 157 -16.06 -1.62 11.45
N ALA A 158 -17.33 -1.28 11.16
CA ALA A 158 -18.16 -2.01 10.21
C ALA A 158 -17.66 -1.86 8.76
N ASP A 159 -17.22 -0.67 8.36
CA ASP A 159 -16.57 -0.47 7.06
C ASP A 159 -15.32 -1.32 6.94
N ILE A 160 -14.50 -1.35 7.98
CA ILE A 160 -13.24 -2.08 7.98
C ILE A 160 -13.49 -3.58 7.82
N ALA A 161 -14.45 -4.13 8.57
CA ALA A 161 -14.87 -5.53 8.42
C ALA A 161 -15.41 -5.82 7.01
N ARG A 162 -16.24 -4.92 6.47
CA ARG A 162 -16.82 -5.04 5.12
C ARG A 162 -15.75 -5.03 4.03
N TYR A 163 -14.66 -4.32 4.25
CA TYR A 163 -13.61 -4.05 3.26
C TYR A 163 -12.32 -4.85 3.50
N ALA A 164 -12.34 -5.83 4.40
CA ALA A 164 -11.15 -6.58 4.80
C ALA A 164 -10.74 -7.67 3.79
N PHE A 165 -11.65 -8.15 2.93
CA PHE A 165 -11.46 -9.47 2.26
C PHE A 165 -11.38 -9.49 0.73
N ALA A 166 -11.83 -8.47 0.00
CA ALA A 166 -11.85 -8.49 -1.46
C ALA A 166 -10.87 -7.46 -2.03
N PRO A 167 -10.04 -7.74 -3.05
CA PRO A 167 -9.25 -6.71 -3.71
C PRO A 167 -10.17 -5.61 -4.26
N ILE A 168 -9.64 -4.38 -4.35
CA ILE A 168 -10.36 -3.31 -5.02
C ILE A 168 -10.43 -3.60 -6.52
N SER A 169 -11.59 -3.42 -7.16
CA SER A 169 -11.73 -3.53 -8.61
C SER A 169 -11.80 -2.13 -9.22
N LEU A 170 -10.91 -1.84 -10.17
CA LEU A 170 -10.86 -0.59 -10.93
C LEU A 170 -11.33 -0.81 -12.36
N THR A 171 -11.96 0.21 -12.93
CA THR A 171 -12.22 0.21 -14.38
C THR A 171 -10.94 0.45 -15.18
N LEU A 172 -10.94 0.05 -16.45
CA LEU A 172 -9.88 0.41 -17.38
C LEU A 172 -9.57 1.92 -17.39
N ALA A 173 -10.62 2.75 -17.36
CA ALA A 173 -10.51 4.20 -17.35
C ALA A 173 -9.82 4.72 -16.07
N GLN A 174 -10.17 4.16 -14.91
CA GLN A 174 -9.54 4.52 -13.64
C GLN A 174 -8.05 4.16 -13.63
N ARG A 175 -7.71 2.97 -14.13
CA ARG A 175 -6.31 2.54 -14.30
C ARG A 175 -5.54 3.49 -15.21
N ASP A 176 -6.12 3.85 -16.35
CA ASP A 176 -5.45 4.69 -17.34
C ASP A 176 -5.27 6.13 -16.82
N GLN A 177 -6.25 6.65 -16.08
CA GLN A 177 -6.13 7.92 -15.35
C GLN A 177 -4.94 7.91 -14.36
N LEU A 178 -4.77 6.84 -13.58
CA LEU A 178 -3.65 6.71 -12.64
C LEU A 178 -2.31 6.65 -13.37
N ARG A 179 -2.23 5.86 -14.45
CA ARG A 179 -1.00 5.74 -15.27
C ARG A 179 -0.62 7.07 -15.91
N HIS A 180 -1.59 7.81 -16.43
CA HIS A 180 -1.38 9.12 -17.01
C HIS A 180 -0.81 10.10 -15.96
N ARG A 181 -1.44 10.20 -14.78
CA ARG A 181 -0.96 11.08 -13.70
C ARG A 181 0.46 10.72 -13.23
N ALA A 182 0.75 9.43 -13.02
CA ALA A 182 2.06 8.98 -12.57
C ALA A 182 3.18 9.32 -13.56
N ARG A 183 2.92 9.20 -14.88
CA ARG A 183 3.86 9.57 -15.94
C ARG A 183 4.18 11.06 -15.94
N HIS A 184 3.16 11.89 -15.72
CA HIS A 184 3.37 13.33 -15.65
C HIS A 184 4.09 13.74 -14.35
N ALA A 185 3.85 13.08 -13.21
CA ALA A 185 4.44 13.45 -11.94
C ALA A 185 5.98 13.19 -11.80
N GLY A 186 6.66 12.62 -12.82
CA GLY A 186 8.13 12.47 -12.87
C GLY A 186 8.61 11.08 -13.30
N ARG A 187 9.91 10.91 -13.59
CA ARG A 187 10.48 9.63 -14.07
C ARG A 187 10.26 8.50 -13.05
N HIS A 188 9.56 7.44 -13.46
CA HIS A 188 9.28 6.24 -12.65
C HIS A 188 10.27 5.12 -13.00
N ARG A 189 10.93 4.52 -11.99
CA ARG A 189 11.73 3.30 -12.19
C ARG A 189 10.79 2.09 -12.06
N PRO A 190 10.49 1.36 -13.14
CA PRO A 190 9.58 0.23 -13.07
C PRO A 190 10.18 -0.89 -12.21
N LEU A 191 9.44 -1.34 -11.19
CA LEU A 191 9.71 -2.63 -10.56
C LEU A 191 9.35 -3.70 -11.59
N ARG A 192 10.33 -4.49 -12.05
CA ARG A 192 10.08 -5.60 -12.95
C ARG A 192 9.47 -6.75 -12.14
N LEU A 193 8.16 -6.71 -11.97
CA LEU A 193 7.39 -7.84 -11.46
C LEU A 193 7.37 -8.92 -12.55
N ARG A 194 7.63 -10.18 -12.18
CA ARG A 194 7.36 -11.30 -13.09
C ARG A 194 5.85 -11.35 -13.35
N PRO A 195 5.39 -11.76 -14.55
CA PRO A 195 3.97 -11.95 -14.79
C PRO A 195 3.39 -12.87 -13.71
N HIS A 196 2.28 -12.43 -13.12
CA HIS A 196 1.57 -13.15 -12.06
C HIS A 196 1.21 -14.53 -12.60
N GLN A 197 1.79 -15.59 -12.02
CA GLN A 197 1.28 -16.93 -12.24
C GLN A 197 -0.12 -16.96 -11.60
N PRO A 198 -1.17 -17.45 -12.31
CA PRO A 198 -2.51 -17.44 -11.76
C PRO A 198 -2.53 -18.20 -10.43
N TYR A 199 -3.07 -17.54 -9.40
CA TYR A 199 -3.25 -18.12 -8.09
C TYR A 199 -4.27 -19.27 -8.19
N ALA A 200 -3.78 -20.51 -8.14
CA ALA A 200 -4.62 -21.68 -7.94
C ALA A 200 -5.04 -21.70 -6.46
N GLY A 201 -6.13 -21.00 -6.13
CA GLY A 201 -6.75 -21.11 -4.82
C GLY A 201 -7.21 -22.55 -4.54
N PRO A 202 -7.37 -22.95 -3.27
CA PRO A 202 -7.95 -24.25 -2.95
C PRO A 202 -9.34 -24.35 -3.57
N ALA A 203 -9.62 -25.49 -4.21
CA ALA A 203 -10.93 -25.77 -4.80
C ALA A 203 -12.04 -25.52 -3.77
N ARG A 204 -13.10 -24.84 -4.19
CA ARG A 204 -14.30 -24.69 -3.36
C ARG A 204 -14.83 -26.08 -3.00
N PRO A 205 -15.18 -26.36 -1.74
CA PRO A 205 -15.85 -27.60 -1.38
C PRO A 205 -17.32 -27.51 -1.80
N ALA A 206 -17.59 -27.70 -3.08
CA ALA A 206 -18.91 -27.92 -3.64
C ALA A 206 -18.69 -28.54 -5.03
N ASP A 207 -18.48 -29.86 -5.08
CA ASP A 207 -18.69 -30.71 -6.26
C ASP A 207 -18.39 -32.21 -5.99
N VAL A 208 -17.91 -32.58 -4.80
CA VAL A 208 -17.87 -33.99 -4.38
C VAL A 208 -19.14 -34.31 -3.62
N LEU A 209 -20.21 -34.65 -4.33
CA LEU A 209 -21.27 -35.61 -3.92
C LEU A 209 -22.35 -35.68 -5.02
N ARG A 210 -22.04 -36.38 -6.10
CA ARG A 210 -23.00 -37.22 -6.85
C ARG A 210 -22.21 -38.03 -7.85
N GLN A 211 -21.93 -39.27 -7.49
CA GLN A 211 -21.92 -40.45 -8.37
C GLN A 211 -21.43 -41.65 -7.55
N GLY A 212 -22.33 -42.59 -7.31
CA GLY A 212 -22.05 -43.80 -6.56
C GLY A 212 -23.31 -44.58 -6.18
N GLU A 213 -24.12 -44.96 -7.17
CA GLU A 213 -24.93 -46.18 -7.07
C GLU A 213 -24.71 -47.00 -8.33
N PRO A 214 -24.45 -48.31 -8.19
CA PRO A 214 -24.79 -49.27 -9.22
C PRO A 214 -25.83 -50.29 -8.72
N VAL A 215 -26.80 -50.52 -9.61
CA VAL A 215 -27.64 -51.70 -9.89
C VAL A 215 -27.65 -52.85 -8.88
#